data_AF-A0A1V5JWB4-F1
#
_entry.id   AF-A0A1V5JWB4-F1
#
_cell.length_a   1.000
_cell.length_b   1.000
_cell.length_c   1.000
_cell.angle_alpha   90.00
_cell.angle_beta   90.00
_cell.angle_gamma   90.00
#
_symmetry.space_group_name_H-M   'P 1'
#
loop_
_entity.id
_entity.type
_entity.pdbx_description
1 polymer ?
#
loop_
_entity_poly.entity_id
_entity_poly.type
_entity_poly.pdbx_seq_one_letter_code
_entity_poly.pdbx_strand_id
1 'polypeptide(L)'
;MADYEVAIIGQGPAGLSAAIYTARAGLRTVIVGCDPKVAGDYKIDNYFGFSETITGAELIERGKLQAGRFGAELGCDKVLAVHLLEAGFEVVTPGRRFTACSLILATGVSKLRPKIARLEELEGRGVSYCVSCDGFFYRGKKVAVLGEGSFAANQALELREYTADVRIITQGKPPSFSDDFAYRLEQAGVPVSRATVASLEGEGGLSGLSFKDGGRTDVDGLFIALGEASALDFAATLGLEREGVGEGAIAGHSAIDYVKNICRA
;
A
#
# COMPACT_ATOMS: atom_id res chain seq x y z
N MET A 1 -9.18 -10.75 21.46
CA MET A 1 -8.55 -11.81 20.65
C MET A 1 -8.50 -11.32 19.22
N ALA A 2 -7.38 -11.50 18.52
CA ALA A 2 -7.28 -11.11 17.12
C ALA A 2 -8.22 -11.95 16.24
N ASP A 3 -8.72 -11.36 15.17
CA ASP A 3 -9.61 -12.02 14.22
C ASP A 3 -8.92 -13.22 13.56
N TYR A 4 -7.63 -13.07 13.24
CA TYR A 4 -6.79 -14.09 12.63
C TYR A 4 -5.49 -14.31 13.42
N GLU A 5 -4.93 -15.52 13.30
CA GLU A 5 -3.59 -15.80 13.82
C GLU A 5 -2.51 -15.33 12.84
N VAL A 6 -2.77 -15.47 11.53
CA VAL A 6 -1.87 -15.04 10.46
C VAL A 6 -2.65 -14.27 9.40
N ALA A 7 -2.20 -13.04 9.11
CA ALA A 7 -2.61 -12.30 7.91
C ALA A 7 -1.47 -12.29 6.90
N ILE A 8 -1.80 -12.57 5.64
CA ILE A 8 -0.88 -12.58 4.51
C ILE A 8 -1.33 -11.51 3.53
N ILE A 9 -0.46 -10.56 3.21
CA ILE A 9 -0.75 -9.49 2.25
C ILE A 9 -0.08 -9.84 0.92
N GLY A 10 -0.88 -10.26 -0.06
CA GLY A 10 -0.50 -10.54 -1.43
C GLY A 10 -0.88 -11.95 -1.87
N GLN A 11 -1.69 -12.06 -2.93
CA GLN A 11 -2.14 -13.34 -3.50
C GLN A 11 -1.25 -13.85 -4.65
N GLY A 12 0.04 -13.52 -4.62
CA GLY A 12 1.06 -14.09 -5.51
C GLY A 12 1.53 -15.48 -5.05
N PRO A 13 2.46 -16.12 -5.80
CA PRO A 13 2.99 -17.43 -5.43
C PRO A 13 3.58 -17.49 -4.01
N ALA A 14 4.25 -16.42 -3.57
CA ALA A 14 4.81 -16.33 -2.22
C ALA A 14 3.72 -16.39 -1.12
N GLY A 15 2.70 -15.53 -1.24
CA GLY A 15 1.61 -15.49 -0.26
C GLY A 15 0.72 -16.72 -0.30
N LEU A 16 0.43 -17.25 -1.49
CA LEU A 16 -0.33 -18.49 -1.64
C LEU A 16 0.41 -19.70 -1.05
N SER A 17 1.72 -19.79 -1.27
CA SER A 17 2.56 -20.80 -0.63
C SER A 17 2.48 -20.68 0.90
N ALA A 18 2.69 -19.48 1.45
CA ALA A 18 2.58 -19.25 2.89
C ALA A 18 1.20 -19.65 3.43
N ALA A 19 0.12 -19.28 2.74
CA ALA A 19 -1.25 -19.58 3.14
C ALA A 19 -1.52 -21.09 3.19
N ILE A 20 -1.01 -21.85 2.22
CA ILE A 20 -1.10 -23.32 2.21
C ILE A 20 -0.45 -23.88 3.47
N TYR A 21 0.75 -23.42 3.84
CA TYR A 21 1.46 -23.95 5.01
C TYR A 21 0.81 -23.55 6.34
N THR A 22 0.42 -22.29 6.50
CA THR A 22 -0.18 -21.81 7.76
C THR A 22 -1.56 -22.42 8.00
N ALA A 23 -2.38 -22.54 6.95
CA ALA A 23 -3.68 -23.21 7.04
C ALA A 23 -3.53 -24.71 7.34
N ARG A 24 -2.56 -25.39 6.71
CA ARG A 24 -2.25 -26.80 7.02
C ARG A 24 -1.76 -27.02 8.46
N ALA A 25 -1.13 -26.02 9.06
CA ALA A 25 -0.72 -26.06 10.46
C ALA A 25 -1.90 -25.83 11.43
N GLY A 26 -3.11 -25.59 10.94
CA GLY A 26 -4.30 -25.36 11.74
C GLY A 26 -4.45 -23.92 12.23
N LEU A 27 -3.68 -22.97 11.70
CA LEU A 27 -3.76 -21.56 12.07
C LEU A 27 -4.90 -20.86 11.31
N ARG A 28 -5.69 -20.05 12.02
CA ARG A 28 -6.69 -19.17 11.40
C ARG A 28 -5.99 -18.14 10.49
N THR A 29 -6.00 -18.42 9.19
CA THR A 29 -5.21 -17.72 8.17
C THR A 29 -6.12 -16.93 7.23
N VAL A 30 -5.81 -15.65 7.02
CA VAL A 30 -6.39 -14.83 5.95
C VAL A 30 -5.32 -14.40 4.96
N ILE A 31 -5.65 -14.42 3.67
CA ILE A 31 -4.83 -13.87 2.60
C ILE A 31 -5.61 -12.80 1.83
N VAL A 32 -5.12 -11.57 1.90
CA VAL A 32 -5.70 -10.40 1.24
C VAL A 32 -4.83 -9.93 0.09
N GLY A 33 -5.46 -9.59 -1.03
CA GLY A 33 -4.79 -9.11 -2.22
C GLY A 33 -5.54 -9.57 -3.46
N CYS A 34 -5.40 -8.84 -4.56
CA CYS A 34 -6.02 -9.21 -5.81
C CYS A 34 -5.02 -9.96 -6.71
N ASP A 35 -5.47 -10.29 -7.92
CA ASP A 35 -4.68 -11.07 -8.86
C ASP A 35 -3.31 -10.44 -9.11
N PRO A 36 -2.21 -11.21 -8.92
CA PRO A 36 -0.88 -10.71 -9.20
C PRO A 36 -0.70 -10.48 -10.69
N LYS A 37 0.28 -9.65 -11.08
CA LYS A 37 0.57 -9.35 -12.50
C LYS A 37 0.80 -10.60 -13.37
N VAL A 38 1.27 -11.70 -12.78
CA VAL A 38 1.50 -12.96 -13.49
C VAL A 38 0.21 -13.72 -13.83
N ALA A 39 -0.92 -13.41 -13.19
CA ALA A 39 -2.21 -14.08 -13.37
C ALA A 39 -2.94 -13.70 -14.68
N GLY A 40 -2.22 -13.72 -15.80
CA GLY A 40 -2.76 -13.55 -17.15
C GLY A 40 -2.35 -14.69 -18.07
N ASP A 41 -2.50 -14.49 -19.38
CA ASP A 41 -2.18 -15.48 -20.42
C ASP A 41 -0.67 -15.60 -20.72
N TYR A 42 0.16 -15.44 -19.69
CA TYR A 42 1.61 -15.66 -19.78
C TYR A 42 1.90 -17.15 -19.66
N LYS A 43 2.73 -17.68 -20.56
CA LYS A 43 3.22 -19.06 -20.49
C LYS A 43 4.29 -19.18 -19.41
N ILE A 44 4.14 -20.18 -18.55
CA ILE A 44 5.09 -20.51 -17.48
C ILE A 44 5.63 -21.92 -17.77
N ASP A 45 6.92 -22.00 -18.08
CA ASP A 45 7.63 -23.23 -18.47
C ASP A 45 8.78 -23.59 -17.51
N ASN A 46 8.99 -22.77 -16.47
CA ASN A 46 10.14 -22.87 -15.57
C ASN A 46 9.76 -23.01 -14.09
N TYR A 47 8.51 -23.33 -13.79
CA TYR A 47 8.05 -23.60 -12.42
C TYR A 47 8.01 -25.11 -12.18
N PHE A 48 8.79 -25.58 -11.21
CA PHE A 48 8.93 -27.01 -10.92
C PHE A 48 7.57 -27.69 -10.64
N GLY A 49 7.37 -28.89 -11.20
CA GLY A 49 6.14 -29.67 -11.06
C GLY A 49 5.19 -29.60 -12.27
N PHE A 50 5.51 -28.77 -13.27
CA PHE A 50 4.77 -28.68 -14.53
C PHE A 50 5.66 -29.11 -15.69
N SER A 51 5.42 -30.33 -16.21
CA SER A 51 6.14 -30.87 -17.37
C SER A 51 5.64 -30.31 -18.71
N GLU A 52 4.44 -29.74 -18.71
CA GLU A 52 3.83 -29.04 -19.84
C GLU A 52 3.59 -27.58 -19.44
N THR A 53 3.54 -26.70 -20.43
CA THR A 53 3.26 -25.28 -20.23
C THR A 53 1.96 -25.07 -19.47
N ILE A 54 2.00 -24.22 -18.44
CA ILE A 54 0.82 -23.72 -17.73
C ILE A 54 0.72 -22.21 -17.90
N THR A 55 -0.50 -21.65 -17.93
CA THR A 55 -0.66 -20.20 -17.92
C THR A 55 -0.48 -19.65 -16.51
N GLY A 56 -0.02 -18.41 -16.38
CA GLY A 56 0.10 -17.77 -15.08
C GLY A 56 -1.24 -17.63 -14.36
N ALA A 57 -2.33 -17.36 -15.08
CA ALA A 57 -3.69 -17.36 -14.53
C ALA A 57 -4.06 -18.73 -13.91
N GLU A 58 -3.87 -19.82 -14.65
CA GLU A 58 -4.16 -21.18 -14.17
C GLU A 58 -3.28 -21.58 -12.99
N LEU A 59 -2.00 -21.21 -13.00
CA LEU A 59 -1.08 -21.48 -11.89
C LEU A 59 -1.55 -20.81 -10.59
N ILE A 60 -1.96 -19.54 -10.66
CA ILE A 60 -2.44 -18.79 -9.50
C ILE A 60 -3.78 -19.33 -9.01
N GLU A 61 -4.70 -19.66 -9.91
CA GLU A 61 -5.99 -20.25 -9.53
C GLU A 61 -5.83 -21.60 -8.82
N ARG A 62 -4.95 -22.47 -9.32
CA ARG A 62 -4.59 -23.72 -8.63
C ARG A 62 -4.05 -23.47 -7.23
N GLY A 63 -3.20 -22.45 -7.08
CA GLY A 63 -2.68 -22.04 -5.77
C GLY A 63 -3.77 -21.56 -4.81
N LYS A 64 -4.73 -20.75 -5.28
CA LYS A 64 -5.88 -20.29 -4.49
C LYS A 64 -6.76 -21.45 -4.03
N LEU A 65 -7.11 -22.35 -4.95
CA LEU A 65 -7.88 -23.56 -4.64
C LEU A 65 -7.13 -24.45 -3.63
N GLN A 66 -5.82 -24.59 -3.76
CA GLN A 66 -5.00 -25.36 -2.82
C GLN A 66 -4.97 -24.72 -1.43
N ALA A 67 -4.84 -23.40 -1.32
CA ALA A 67 -4.90 -22.69 -0.04
C ALA A 67 -6.29 -22.83 0.62
N GLY A 68 -7.36 -22.58 -0.15
CA GLY A 68 -8.74 -22.70 0.31
C GLY A 68 -9.11 -24.12 0.76
N ARG A 69 -8.58 -25.15 0.09
CA ARG A 69 -8.75 -26.57 0.49
C ARG A 69 -8.31 -26.84 1.93
N PHE A 70 -7.32 -26.12 2.45
CA PHE A 70 -6.83 -26.27 3.82
C PHE A 70 -7.44 -25.25 4.80
N GLY A 71 -8.39 -24.43 4.36
CA GLY A 71 -9.12 -23.49 5.22
C GLY A 71 -8.54 -22.08 5.28
N ALA A 72 -7.62 -21.70 4.38
CA ALA A 72 -7.22 -20.30 4.26
C ALA A 72 -8.40 -19.47 3.73
N GLU A 73 -8.69 -18.33 4.36
CA GLU A 73 -9.69 -17.38 3.88
C GLU A 73 -9.05 -16.45 2.84
N LEU A 74 -9.58 -16.44 1.62
CA LEU A 74 -9.10 -15.59 0.53
C LEU A 74 -10.04 -14.40 0.32
N GLY A 75 -9.49 -13.19 0.24
CA GLY A 75 -10.24 -11.99 -0.13
C GLY A 75 -9.47 -11.12 -1.14
N CYS A 76 -10.10 -10.76 -2.25
CA CYS A 76 -9.58 -9.72 -3.14
C CYS A 76 -9.96 -8.34 -2.58
N ASP A 77 -9.27 -8.01 -1.49
CA ASP A 77 -9.28 -6.68 -0.89
C ASP A 77 -7.89 -6.08 -1.05
N LYS A 78 -7.83 -4.85 -1.57
CA LYS A 78 -6.58 -4.08 -1.60
C LYS A 78 -6.29 -3.57 -0.19
N VAL A 79 -5.11 -3.86 0.35
CA VAL A 79 -4.72 -3.31 1.65
C VAL A 79 -4.32 -1.85 1.46
N LEU A 80 -4.82 -0.98 2.35
CA LEU A 80 -4.58 0.46 2.33
C LEU A 80 -3.56 0.87 3.38
N ALA A 81 -3.58 0.21 4.53
CA ALA A 81 -2.66 0.47 5.62
C ALA A 81 -2.50 -0.78 6.50
N VAL A 82 -1.36 -0.83 7.19
CA VAL A 82 -1.11 -1.78 8.26
C VAL A 82 -0.53 -1.00 9.43
N HIS A 83 -1.08 -1.21 10.62
CA HIS A 83 -0.65 -0.56 11.84
C HIS A 83 -0.17 -1.61 12.85
N LEU A 84 0.96 -1.33 13.49
CA LEU A 84 1.43 -2.11 14.63
C LEU A 84 0.57 -1.78 15.85
N LEU A 85 0.03 -2.80 16.51
CA LEU A 85 -0.69 -2.67 17.78
C LEU A 85 0.20 -3.12 18.93
N GLU A 86 -0.22 -2.86 20.17
CA GLU A 86 0.45 -3.41 21.37
C GLU A 86 0.56 -4.94 21.30
N ALA A 87 -0.47 -5.60 20.76
CA ALA A 87 -0.50 -7.03 20.51
C ALA A 87 -1.04 -7.32 19.10
N GLY A 88 -0.14 -7.59 18.16
CA GLY A 88 -0.48 -7.94 16.78
C GLY A 88 -0.49 -6.72 15.84
N PHE A 89 -1.35 -6.80 14.83
CA PHE A 89 -1.43 -5.86 13.72
C PHE A 89 -2.90 -5.57 13.37
N GLU A 90 -3.20 -4.32 13.00
CA GLU A 90 -4.43 -3.95 12.31
C GLU A 90 -4.16 -3.87 10.81
N VAL A 91 -5.03 -4.49 10.02
CA VAL A 91 -5.02 -4.40 8.55
C VAL A 91 -6.27 -3.65 8.10
N VAL A 92 -6.07 -2.61 7.30
CA VAL A 92 -7.14 -1.74 6.79
C VAL A 92 -7.31 -1.98 5.30
N THR A 93 -8.54 -2.29 4.88
CA THR A 93 -8.95 -2.38 3.47
C THR A 93 -10.12 -1.43 3.20
N PRO A 94 -10.55 -1.21 1.94
CA PRO A 94 -11.74 -0.42 1.67
C PRO A 94 -13.02 -0.98 2.27
N GLY A 95 -13.13 -2.32 2.33
CA GLY A 95 -14.36 -2.99 2.76
C GLY A 95 -14.39 -3.35 4.24
N ARG A 96 -13.23 -3.46 4.91
CA ARG A 96 -13.17 -3.90 6.29
C ARG A 96 -11.85 -3.52 6.97
N ARG A 97 -11.88 -3.59 8.30
CA ARG A 97 -10.70 -3.60 9.18
C ARG A 97 -10.71 -4.90 9.96
N PHE A 98 -9.54 -5.50 10.12
CA PHE A 98 -9.40 -6.73 10.90
C PHE A 98 -8.02 -6.79 11.56
N THR A 99 -7.89 -7.66 12.54
CA THR A 99 -6.68 -7.82 13.35
C THR A 99 -6.03 -9.18 13.13
N ALA A 100 -4.71 -9.22 13.20
CA ALA A 100 -3.95 -10.46 13.11
C ALA A 100 -2.77 -10.48 14.07
N CYS A 101 -2.41 -11.67 14.56
CA CYS A 101 -1.28 -11.82 15.48
C CYS A 101 0.08 -11.80 14.80
N SER A 102 0.17 -12.36 13.60
CA SER A 102 1.35 -12.33 12.76
C SER A 102 1.01 -11.80 11.38
N LEU A 103 1.97 -11.13 10.77
CA LEU A 103 1.84 -10.58 9.42
C LEU A 103 2.93 -11.14 8.51
N ILE A 104 2.52 -11.53 7.30
CA ILE A 104 3.42 -11.89 6.20
C ILE A 104 3.20 -10.90 5.06
N LEU A 105 4.24 -10.14 4.71
CA LEU A 105 4.22 -9.24 3.56
C LEU A 105 4.70 -9.98 2.32
N ALA A 106 3.79 -10.26 1.39
CA ALA A 106 4.02 -10.94 0.12
C ALA A 106 3.50 -10.10 -1.08
N THR A 107 3.61 -8.78 -0.96
CA THR A 107 3.01 -7.77 -1.86
C THR A 107 3.67 -7.66 -3.24
N GLY A 108 4.76 -8.40 -3.47
CA GLY A 108 5.55 -8.31 -4.69
C GLY A 108 6.25 -6.96 -4.84
N VAL A 109 6.63 -6.63 -6.08
CA VAL A 109 7.36 -5.39 -6.42
C VAL A 109 6.45 -4.37 -7.09
N SER A 110 6.41 -3.16 -6.54
CA SER A 110 5.77 -1.99 -7.16
C SER A 110 6.69 -0.79 -7.07
N LYS A 111 6.96 -0.14 -8.21
CA LYS A 111 7.64 1.16 -8.27
C LYS A 111 6.71 2.10 -9.04
N LEU A 112 5.85 2.82 -8.32
CA LEU A 112 5.15 3.99 -8.84
C LEU A 112 5.87 5.23 -8.30
N ARG A 113 6.90 5.67 -9.02
CA ARG A 113 7.51 6.98 -8.77
C ARG A 113 6.93 8.00 -9.75
N PRO A 114 6.30 9.08 -9.28
CA PRO A 114 5.82 10.11 -10.18
C PRO A 114 7.02 10.83 -10.79
N LYS A 115 6.95 11.09 -12.10
CA LYS A 115 7.91 11.95 -12.79
C LYS A 115 7.51 13.41 -12.56
N ILE A 116 7.95 13.98 -11.44
CA ILE A 116 7.73 15.39 -11.07
C ILE A 116 9.10 16.04 -10.89
N ALA A 117 9.30 17.21 -11.50
CA ALA A 117 10.57 17.93 -11.36
C ALA A 117 10.80 18.34 -9.91
N ARG A 118 12.05 18.19 -9.44
CA ARG A 118 12.49 18.52 -8.05
C ARG A 118 11.86 17.66 -6.95
N LEU A 119 11.22 16.53 -7.30
CA LEU A 119 10.70 15.58 -6.32
C LEU A 119 11.81 15.04 -5.41
N GLU A 120 12.87 14.48 -6.01
CA GLU A 120 14.00 13.88 -5.29
C GLU A 120 14.76 14.92 -4.45
N GLU A 121 14.84 16.16 -4.91
CA GLU A 121 15.45 17.25 -4.14
C GLU A 121 14.69 17.50 -2.83
N LEU A 122 13.36 17.42 -2.84
CA LEU A 122 12.53 17.77 -1.68
C LEU A 122 12.06 16.55 -0.88
N GLU A 123 12.52 15.34 -1.22
CA GLU A 123 12.38 14.15 -0.38
C GLU A 123 12.97 14.41 1.03
N GLY A 124 12.17 14.14 2.07
CA GLY A 124 12.53 14.43 3.46
C GLY A 124 12.53 15.92 3.84
N ARG A 125 12.28 16.81 2.88
CA ARG A 125 12.20 18.28 3.07
C ARG A 125 10.83 18.83 2.69
N GLY A 126 9.76 18.07 2.93
CA GLY A 126 8.40 18.44 2.56
C GLY A 126 7.69 17.36 1.74
N VAL A 127 8.43 16.48 1.06
CA VAL A 127 7.88 15.29 0.41
C VAL A 127 8.00 14.10 1.37
N SER A 128 6.88 13.41 1.60
CA SER A 128 6.78 12.24 2.48
C SER A 128 5.99 11.10 1.83
N TYR A 129 6.15 9.90 2.38
CA TYR A 129 5.48 8.66 1.95
C TYR A 129 4.70 8.00 3.09
N CYS A 130 4.87 8.45 4.34
CA CYS A 130 4.33 7.79 5.52
C CYS A 130 3.62 8.81 6.41
N VAL A 131 2.29 8.80 6.42
CA VAL A 131 1.48 9.72 7.25
C VAL A 131 1.69 9.45 8.74
N SER A 132 1.75 8.19 9.17
CA SER A 132 1.98 7.86 10.59
C SER A 132 3.37 8.25 11.08
N CYS A 133 4.36 8.32 10.19
CA CYS A 133 5.72 8.75 10.50
C CYS A 133 5.83 10.28 10.57
N ASP A 134 5.32 10.97 9.54
CA ASP A 134 5.63 12.38 9.32
C ASP A 134 4.45 13.34 9.53
N GLY A 135 3.22 12.84 9.58
CA GLY A 135 2.00 13.64 9.67
C GLY A 135 2.00 14.62 10.84
N PHE A 136 2.60 14.21 11.97
CA PHE A 136 2.83 15.08 13.13
C PHE A 136 3.59 16.37 12.77
N PHE A 137 4.61 16.33 11.91
CA PHE A 137 5.39 17.54 11.53
C PHE A 137 4.61 18.56 10.69
N TYR A 138 3.41 18.19 10.21
CA TYR A 138 2.52 19.01 9.41
C TYR A 138 1.24 19.43 10.15
N ARG A 139 1.23 19.37 11.50
CA ARG A 139 0.10 19.86 12.28
C ARG A 139 -0.24 21.32 11.96
N GLY A 140 -1.49 21.57 11.61
CA GLY A 140 -1.99 22.89 11.21
C GLY A 140 -1.41 23.48 9.92
N LYS A 141 -0.62 22.70 9.17
CA LYS A 141 -0.01 23.13 7.89
C LYS A 141 -0.85 22.71 6.69
N LYS A 142 -0.57 23.27 5.52
CA LYS A 142 -1.25 22.91 4.27
C LYS A 142 -0.59 21.68 3.67
N VAL A 143 -1.36 20.62 3.43
CA VAL A 143 -0.81 19.37 2.87
C VAL A 143 -1.60 18.91 1.65
N ALA A 144 -0.86 18.36 0.68
CA ALA A 144 -1.43 17.67 -0.46
C ALA A 144 -1.10 16.18 -0.42
N VAL A 145 -2.06 15.35 -0.82
CA VAL A 145 -1.86 13.94 -1.12
C VAL A 145 -1.86 13.76 -2.63
N LEU A 146 -0.82 13.16 -3.18
CA LEU A 146 -0.70 12.87 -4.60
C LEU A 146 -1.11 11.41 -4.87
N GLY A 147 -2.30 11.20 -5.42
CA GLY A 147 -2.82 9.87 -5.68
C GLY A 147 -4.28 9.86 -6.14
N GLU A 148 -4.67 8.79 -6.82
CA GLU A 148 -5.97 8.67 -7.50
C GLU A 148 -6.92 7.65 -6.84
N GLY A 149 -6.40 6.69 -6.08
CA GLY A 149 -7.18 5.55 -5.58
C GLY A 149 -7.55 5.66 -4.10
N SER A 150 -8.28 4.66 -3.59
CA SER A 150 -8.68 4.58 -2.17
C SER A 150 -7.50 4.65 -1.19
N PHE A 151 -6.29 4.31 -1.62
CA PHE A 151 -5.07 4.51 -0.80
C PHE A 151 -4.84 6.00 -0.52
N ALA A 152 -4.90 6.85 -1.55
CA ALA A 152 -4.79 8.30 -1.40
C ALA A 152 -5.92 8.89 -0.54
N ALA A 153 -7.15 8.37 -0.70
CA ALA A 153 -8.27 8.76 0.13
C ALA A 153 -8.04 8.43 1.62
N ASN A 154 -7.56 7.22 1.91
CA ASN A 154 -7.22 6.81 3.27
C ASN A 154 -6.12 7.68 3.88
N GLN A 155 -5.03 7.91 3.15
CA GLN A 155 -3.93 8.77 3.61
C GLN A 155 -4.39 10.22 3.87
N ALA A 156 -5.27 10.76 3.02
CA ALA A 156 -5.83 12.09 3.24
C ALA A 156 -6.71 12.16 4.49
N LEU A 157 -7.53 11.13 4.75
CA LEU A 157 -8.35 11.07 5.95
C LEU A 157 -7.50 10.88 7.22
N GLU A 158 -6.41 10.10 7.17
CA GLU A 158 -5.46 10.02 8.29
C GLU A 158 -4.78 11.38 8.56
N LEU A 159 -4.45 12.14 7.52
CA LEU A 159 -3.89 13.48 7.67
C LEU A 159 -4.85 14.48 8.32
N ARG A 160 -6.17 14.23 8.26
CA ARG A 160 -7.17 15.09 8.91
C ARG A 160 -7.09 15.09 10.43
N GLU A 161 -6.45 14.08 11.02
CA GLU A 161 -6.14 14.04 12.46
C GLU A 161 -5.08 15.10 12.84
N TYR A 162 -4.26 15.55 11.88
CA TYR A 162 -3.17 16.51 12.12
C TYR A 162 -3.47 17.92 11.60
N THR A 163 -4.19 18.05 10.47
CA THR A 163 -4.49 19.35 9.86
C THR A 163 -5.83 19.35 9.12
N ALA A 164 -6.51 20.50 9.13
CA ALA A 164 -7.75 20.69 8.39
C ALA A 164 -7.52 21.00 6.89
N ASP A 165 -6.35 21.54 6.51
CA ASP A 165 -6.04 21.93 5.12
C ASP A 165 -5.34 20.77 4.38
N VAL A 166 -6.13 19.73 4.11
CA VAL A 166 -5.73 18.56 3.31
C VAL A 166 -6.43 18.63 1.96
N ARG A 167 -5.69 18.37 0.87
CA ARG A 167 -6.25 18.20 -0.48
C ARG A 167 -5.69 16.99 -1.19
N ILE A 168 -6.44 16.41 -2.13
CA ILE A 168 -5.98 15.32 -2.99
C ILE A 168 -5.76 15.84 -4.41
N ILE A 169 -4.65 15.45 -5.02
CA ILE A 169 -4.32 15.72 -6.42
C ILE A 169 -4.11 14.38 -7.13
N THR A 170 -4.92 14.08 -8.15
CA THR A 170 -4.94 12.76 -8.80
C THR A 170 -3.93 12.62 -9.95
N GLN A 171 -3.06 13.63 -10.14
CA GLN A 171 -2.02 13.65 -11.16
C GLN A 171 -2.57 13.40 -12.57
N GLY A 172 -3.68 14.07 -12.93
CA GLY A 172 -4.32 13.95 -14.24
C GLY A 172 -5.21 12.72 -14.43
N LYS A 173 -5.31 11.81 -13.44
CA LYS A 173 -6.13 10.60 -13.54
C LYS A 173 -7.55 10.83 -13.01
N PRO A 174 -8.57 10.09 -13.51
CA PRO A 174 -9.86 10.06 -12.84
C PRO A 174 -9.71 9.44 -11.44
N PRO A 175 -10.38 9.99 -10.41
CA PRO A 175 -10.38 9.37 -9.08
C PRO A 175 -11.04 8.00 -9.14
N SER A 176 -10.47 7.04 -8.42
CA SER A 176 -10.93 5.65 -8.30
C SER A 176 -11.14 5.24 -6.84
N PHE A 177 -11.67 6.19 -6.04
CA PHE A 177 -12.08 5.94 -4.66
C PHE A 177 -13.30 5.02 -4.63
N SER A 178 -13.43 4.18 -3.60
CA SER A 178 -14.70 3.52 -3.33
C SER A 178 -15.75 4.52 -2.86
N ASP A 179 -17.03 4.17 -3.00
CA ASP A 179 -18.15 5.06 -2.62
C ASP A 179 -18.07 5.53 -1.16
N ASP A 180 -17.68 4.65 -0.24
CA ASP A 180 -17.44 5.02 1.17
C ASP A 180 -16.36 6.10 1.32
N PHE A 181 -15.21 5.93 0.66
CA PHE A 181 -14.14 6.91 0.73
C PHE A 181 -14.52 8.23 0.08
N ALA A 182 -15.22 8.18 -1.06
CA ALA A 182 -15.73 9.39 -1.71
C ALA A 182 -16.65 10.18 -0.78
N TYR A 183 -17.60 9.49 -0.14
CA TYR A 183 -18.51 10.08 0.85
C TYR A 183 -17.76 10.66 2.06
N ARG A 184 -16.81 9.92 2.64
CA ARG A 184 -16.04 10.38 3.82
C ARG A 184 -15.15 11.57 3.50
N LEU A 185 -14.55 11.62 2.30
CA LEU A 185 -13.78 12.78 1.84
C LEU A 185 -14.65 14.02 1.71
N GLU A 186 -15.88 13.87 1.18
CA GLU A 186 -16.84 14.97 1.08
C GLU A 186 -17.26 15.46 2.47
N GLN A 187 -17.60 14.57 3.40
CA GLN A 187 -17.94 14.93 4.78
C GLN A 187 -16.78 15.61 5.51
N ALA A 188 -15.55 15.19 5.25
CA ALA A 188 -14.36 15.85 5.77
C ALA A 188 -14.06 17.19 5.08
N GLY A 189 -14.69 17.50 3.94
CA GLY A 189 -14.40 18.69 3.14
C GLY A 189 -12.99 18.65 2.55
N VAL A 190 -12.53 17.47 2.11
CA VAL A 190 -11.23 17.31 1.43
C VAL A 190 -11.41 17.51 -0.07
N PRO A 191 -10.95 18.63 -0.66
CA PRO A 191 -11.07 18.86 -2.09
C PRO A 191 -10.19 17.90 -2.89
N VAL A 192 -10.72 17.43 -4.02
CA VAL A 192 -10.04 16.55 -4.97
C VAL A 192 -9.87 17.27 -6.29
N SER A 193 -8.63 17.40 -6.76
CA SER A 193 -8.29 18.03 -8.04
C SER A 193 -7.68 17.03 -9.03
N ARG A 194 -8.06 17.16 -10.30
CA ARG A 194 -7.44 16.41 -11.41
C ARG A 194 -6.22 17.10 -12.01
N ALA A 195 -5.73 18.17 -11.39
CA ALA A 195 -4.53 18.87 -11.84
C ALA A 195 -3.33 17.92 -11.93
N THR A 196 -2.37 18.26 -12.79
CA THR A 196 -1.12 17.53 -12.93
C THR A 196 0.02 18.39 -12.43
N VAL A 197 0.66 17.96 -11.33
CA VAL A 197 1.85 18.62 -10.78
C VAL A 197 3.00 18.45 -11.78
N ALA A 198 3.59 19.56 -12.16
CA ALA A 198 4.75 19.61 -13.06
C ALA A 198 6.06 19.65 -12.26
N SER A 199 6.11 20.50 -11.23
CA SER A 199 7.30 20.75 -10.41
C SER A 199 6.94 21.08 -8.97
N LEU A 200 7.91 20.87 -8.09
CA LEU A 200 7.84 21.29 -6.69
C LEU A 200 8.62 22.60 -6.47
N GLU A 201 8.14 23.44 -5.56
CA GLU A 201 8.73 24.73 -5.23
C GLU A 201 9.29 24.77 -3.81
N GLY A 202 10.28 25.64 -3.60
CA GLY A 202 10.95 25.84 -2.31
C GLY A 202 12.44 25.54 -2.35
N GLU A 203 13.21 26.20 -1.48
CA GLU A 203 14.67 26.08 -1.39
C GLU A 203 15.12 25.26 -0.17
N GLY A 204 14.69 25.68 1.04
CA GLY A 204 14.97 24.97 2.30
C GLY A 204 13.96 23.88 2.64
N GLY A 205 12.82 23.87 1.98
CA GLY A 205 11.74 22.89 2.13
C GLY A 205 10.60 23.20 1.17
N LEU A 206 9.68 22.26 1.00
CA LEU A 206 8.52 22.41 0.12
C LEU A 206 7.67 23.60 0.56
N SER A 207 7.34 24.47 -0.39
CA SER A 207 6.45 25.62 -0.16
C SER A 207 5.29 25.70 -1.16
N GLY A 208 5.29 24.86 -2.19
CA GLY A 208 4.24 24.90 -3.20
C GLY A 208 4.39 23.85 -4.31
N LEU A 209 3.30 23.71 -5.06
CA LEU A 209 3.19 22.86 -6.24
C LEU A 209 2.90 23.76 -7.45
N SER A 210 3.65 23.59 -8.53
CA SER A 210 3.34 24.18 -9.84
C SER A 210 2.69 23.12 -10.73
N PHE A 211 1.61 23.48 -11.41
CA PHE A 211 0.83 22.59 -12.25
C PHE A 211 1.14 22.80 -13.74
N LYS A 212 0.87 21.79 -14.56
CA LYS A 212 1.10 21.83 -16.01
C LYS A 212 0.28 22.89 -16.75
N ASP A 213 -0.85 23.29 -16.20
CA ASP A 213 -1.72 24.35 -16.74
C ASP A 213 -1.26 25.77 -16.35
N GLY A 214 -0.12 25.89 -15.65
CA GLY A 214 0.42 27.16 -15.16
C GLY A 214 -0.13 27.58 -13.80
N GLY A 215 -1.05 26.82 -13.22
CA GLY A 215 -1.55 27.06 -11.86
C GLY A 215 -0.49 26.81 -10.78
N ARG A 216 -0.73 27.35 -9.59
CA ARG A 216 0.11 27.17 -8.40
C ARG A 216 -0.74 26.96 -7.17
N THR A 217 -0.25 26.17 -6.22
CA THR A 217 -0.87 26.04 -4.89
C THR A 217 0.20 25.94 -3.82
N ASP A 218 0.08 26.77 -2.79
CA ASP A 218 0.95 26.71 -1.63
C ASP A 218 0.62 25.49 -0.77
N VAL A 219 1.65 24.70 -0.47
CA VAL A 219 1.59 23.55 0.43
C VAL A 219 2.91 23.47 1.18
N ASP A 220 2.84 23.08 2.44
CA ASP A 220 4.01 22.83 3.27
C ASP A 220 4.45 21.36 3.16
N GLY A 221 3.53 20.45 2.82
CA GLY A 221 3.77 19.01 2.72
C GLY A 221 3.10 18.34 1.51
N LEU A 222 3.79 17.39 0.90
CA LEU A 222 3.30 16.53 -0.19
C LEU A 222 3.48 15.06 0.21
N PHE A 223 2.38 14.34 0.37
CA PHE A 223 2.37 12.91 0.66
C PHE A 223 2.10 12.11 -0.63
N ILE A 224 3.02 11.22 -1.00
CA ILE A 224 2.90 10.41 -2.21
C ILE A 224 2.09 9.14 -1.91
N ALA A 225 0.97 8.97 -2.58
CA ALA A 225 0.05 7.85 -2.39
C ALA A 225 -0.54 7.34 -3.73
N LEU A 226 0.34 7.12 -4.71
CA LEU A 226 -0.06 6.72 -6.07
C LEU A 226 -0.40 5.24 -6.19
N GLY A 227 -1.50 4.92 -6.87
CA GLY A 227 -1.93 3.55 -7.09
C GLY A 227 -2.35 2.84 -5.80
N GLU A 228 -1.66 1.73 -5.49
CA GLU A 228 -1.95 0.88 -4.34
C GLU A 228 -0.80 0.95 -3.33
N ALA A 229 -1.11 0.77 -2.05
CA ALA A 229 -0.11 0.68 -1.00
C ALA A 229 0.85 -0.49 -1.30
N SER A 230 2.14 -0.22 -1.18
CA SER A 230 3.22 -1.12 -1.55
C SER A 230 3.96 -1.66 -0.32
N ALA A 231 4.88 -2.60 -0.54
CA ALA A 231 5.77 -3.11 0.50
C ALA A 231 6.49 -1.99 1.26
N LEU A 232 6.89 -0.92 0.55
CA LEU A 232 7.61 0.20 1.15
C LEU A 232 6.72 1.04 2.07
N ASP A 233 5.44 1.18 1.71
CA ASP A 233 4.48 1.93 2.53
C ASP A 233 4.22 1.17 3.84
N PHE A 234 4.01 -0.15 3.77
CA PHE A 234 3.84 -0.99 4.96
C PHE A 234 5.12 -1.10 5.79
N ALA A 235 6.28 -1.22 5.16
CA ALA A 235 7.56 -1.24 5.87
C ALA A 235 7.79 0.07 6.65
N ALA A 236 7.40 1.20 6.08
CA ALA A 236 7.49 2.49 6.76
C ALA A 236 6.61 2.54 8.01
N THR A 237 5.34 2.12 7.92
CA THR A 237 4.43 2.15 9.08
C THR A 237 4.79 1.14 10.16
N LEU A 238 5.42 0.03 9.79
CA LEU A 238 5.84 -1.04 10.70
C LEU A 238 7.26 -0.85 11.27
N GLY A 239 7.99 0.19 10.84
CA GLY A 239 9.36 0.44 11.28
C GLY A 239 10.35 -0.64 10.84
N LEU A 240 10.11 -1.29 9.69
CA LEU A 240 11.00 -2.32 9.16
C LEU A 240 12.24 -1.67 8.52
N GLU A 241 13.41 -2.23 8.82
CA GLU A 241 14.67 -1.84 8.19
C GLU A 241 14.62 -2.10 6.69
N ARG A 242 15.19 -1.17 5.92
CA ARG A 242 15.26 -1.24 4.46
C ARG A 242 16.73 -1.35 4.09
N GLU A 243 17.15 -2.48 3.54
CA GLU A 243 18.47 -2.54 2.90
C GLU A 243 18.43 -1.80 1.56
N GLY A 244 19.27 -0.77 1.42
CA GLY A 244 19.37 0.03 0.21
C GLY A 244 20.03 -0.76 -0.91
N VAL A 245 19.33 -0.93 -2.03
CA VAL A 245 19.92 -1.50 -3.24
C VAL A 245 19.77 -0.49 -4.37
N GLY A 246 20.90 -0.18 -5.02
CA GLY A 246 21.00 0.78 -6.13
C GLY A 246 20.07 0.45 -7.30
N GLU A 247 20.03 1.37 -8.27
CA GLU A 247 19.23 1.31 -9.50
C GLU A 247 19.04 -0.13 -10.02
N GLY A 248 17.83 -0.69 -9.80
CA GLY A 248 17.39 -1.92 -10.47
C GLY A 248 17.20 -3.19 -9.62
N ALA A 249 17.26 -3.17 -8.28
CA ALA A 249 17.03 -4.39 -7.50
C ALA A 249 16.17 -4.21 -6.23
N ILE A 250 15.14 -5.06 -6.17
CA ILE A 250 14.50 -5.78 -5.05
C ILE A 250 14.62 -5.19 -3.62
N ALA A 251 13.46 -4.92 -3.02
CA ALA A 251 13.31 -4.85 -1.56
C ALA A 251 13.45 -6.26 -0.97
N GLY A 252 14.37 -6.42 -0.02
CA GLY A 252 14.50 -7.63 0.80
C GLY A 252 15.19 -8.80 0.08
N HIS A 253 16.22 -9.35 0.70
CA HIS A 253 16.77 -10.66 0.33
C HIS A 253 15.81 -11.84 0.64
N SER A 254 14.52 -11.58 0.88
CA SER A 254 13.43 -12.55 0.85
C SER A 254 12.15 -11.89 0.33
N ALA A 255 11.45 -12.55 -0.58
CA ALA A 255 10.13 -12.14 -1.10
C ALA A 255 9.00 -12.18 -0.04
N ILE A 256 9.37 -12.24 1.24
CA ILE A 256 8.56 -12.43 2.43
C ILE A 256 9.28 -11.66 3.55
N ASP A 257 8.69 -10.58 4.03
CA ASP A 257 9.04 -10.02 5.34
C ASP A 257 8.04 -10.55 6.37
N TYR A 258 8.57 -11.15 7.44
CA TYR A 258 7.78 -11.69 8.54
C TYR A 258 7.94 -10.80 9.76
N VAL A 259 6.84 -10.23 10.22
CA VAL A 259 6.81 -9.48 11.47
C VAL A 259 5.97 -10.25 12.46
N LYS A 260 6.62 -10.81 13.48
CA LYS A 260 5.93 -11.44 14.61
C LYS A 260 5.79 -10.41 15.71
N ASN A 261 4.55 -10.16 16.11
CA ASN A 261 4.28 -9.53 17.39
C ASN A 261 3.57 -10.56 18.28
N ILE A 262 3.91 -10.58 19.57
CA ILE A 262 3.41 -11.63 20.47
C ILE A 262 1.96 -11.28 20.84
N CYS A 263 1.00 -11.87 20.13
CA CYS A 263 -0.31 -12.09 20.73
C CYS A 263 -0.14 -13.11 21.84
N ARG A 264 -0.37 -12.70 23.09
CA ARG A 264 -0.66 -13.68 24.13
C ARG A 264 -2.06 -14.24 23.88
N ALA A 265 -2.17 -15.57 23.87
CA ALA A 265 -3.44 -16.27 23.98
C ALA A 265 -4.10 -15.96 25.34
#